data_AF-A0A8T3ZLS3-F1
#
_entry.id   AF-A0A8T3ZLS3-F1
#
_cell.length_a   1.000
_cell.length_b   1.000
_cell.length_c   1.000
_cell.angle_alpha   90.00
_cell.angle_beta   90.00
_cell.angle_gamma   90.00
#
_symmetry.space_group_name_H-M   'P 1'
#
loop_
_entity.id
_entity.type
_entity.pdbx_description
1 polymer ?
#
loop_
_entity_poly.entity_id
_entity_poly.type
_entity_poly.pdbx_seq_one_letter_code
_entity_poly.pdbx_strand_id
1 'polypeptide(L)' 'MSKASNHVKWCLDKAKKEIGKGEQHRGLVQVMPNKELALEHLAKAEHNLGAFLYNKKGGFYDWTISIGFYVMYQKKTNKY' A
#
# COMPACT_ATOMS: atom_id res chain seq x y z
N MET A 1 3.01 -22.85 -22.08
CA MET A 1 3.19 -21.70 -21.15
C MET A 1 4.52 -21.04 -21.43
N SER A 2 4.64 -19.71 -21.25
CA SER A 2 5.91 -18.99 -21.43
C SER A 2 6.89 -19.24 -20.28
N LYS A 3 8.19 -19.03 -20.53
CA LYS A 3 9.24 -19.08 -19.49
C LYS A 3 8.93 -18.15 -18.31
N ALA A 4 8.38 -16.97 -18.59
CA ALA A 4 7.97 -16.01 -17.57
C ALA A 4 6.82 -16.55 -16.70
N SER A 5 5.79 -17.13 -17.32
CA SER A 5 4.65 -17.70 -16.59
C SER A 5 5.08 -18.84 -15.65
N ASN A 6 5.98 -19.71 -16.11
CA ASN A 6 6.54 -20.78 -15.28
C ASN A 6 7.34 -20.23 -14.09
N HIS A 7 8.11 -19.17 -14.30
CA HIS A 7 8.89 -18.54 -13.23
C HIS A 7 8.00 -17.87 -12.18
N VAL A 8 6.95 -17.15 -12.60
CA VAL A 8 5.96 -16.56 -11.68
C VAL A 8 5.31 -17.65 -10.83
N LYS A 9 4.88 -18.76 -11.44
CA LYS A 9 4.30 -19.88 -10.70
C LYS A 9 5.27 -20.42 -9.63
N TRP A 10 6.52 -20.63 -10.01
CA TRP A 10 7.56 -21.08 -9.07
C TRP A 10 7.75 -20.10 -7.89
N CYS A 11 7.77 -18.79 -8.14
CA CYS A 11 7.88 -17.78 -7.08
C CYS A 11 6.70 -17.86 -6.10
N LEU A 12 5.47 -17.98 -6.61
CA LEU A 12 4.27 -18.07 -5.77
C LEU A 12 4.22 -19.37 -4.96
N ASP A 13 4.64 -20.49 -5.55
CA ASP A 13 4.70 -21.78 -4.85
C ASP A 13 5.79 -21.79 -3.76
N LYS A 14 6.93 -21.11 -4.03
CA LYS A 14 7.97 -20.88 -3.03
C LYS A 14 7.44 -20.05 -1.86
N ALA A 15 6.74 -18.96 -2.13
CA ALA A 15 6.13 -18.11 -1.10
C ALA A 15 5.18 -18.91 -0.20
N LYS A 16 4.29 -19.73 -0.77
CA LYS A 16 3.36 -20.58 -0.01
C LYS A 16 4.09 -21.55 0.93
N LYS A 17 5.18 -22.17 0.47
CA LYS A 17 5.99 -23.09 1.29
C LYS A 17 6.68 -22.39 2.45
N GLU A 18 7.32 -21.25 2.20
CA GLU A 18 8.08 -20.51 3.22
C GLU A 18 7.11 -19.93 4.27
N ILE A 19 6.02 -19.29 3.84
CA ILE A 19 5.00 -18.75 4.75
C ILE A 19 4.35 -19.85 5.58
N GLY A 20 4.04 -21.01 4.98
CA GLY A 20 3.49 -22.17 5.70
C GLY A 20 4.42 -22.76 6.77
N LYS A 21 5.73 -22.48 6.69
CA LYS A 21 6.73 -22.86 7.71
C LYS A 21 6.99 -21.76 8.74
N GLY A 22 6.33 -20.60 8.62
CA GLY A 22 6.60 -19.43 9.45
C GLY A 22 7.90 -18.70 9.05
N GLU A 23 8.44 -18.96 7.87
CA GLU A 23 9.64 -18.29 7.36
C GLU A 23 9.27 -16.96 6.69
N GLN A 24 10.18 -15.99 6.78
CA GLN A 24 10.00 -14.70 6.10
C GLN A 24 10.28 -14.82 4.60
N HIS A 25 9.23 -14.74 3.77
CA HIS A 25 9.37 -14.66 2.32
C HIS A 25 9.73 -13.23 1.87
N ARG A 26 10.67 -13.09 0.92
CA ARG A 26 11.12 -11.78 0.39
C ARG A 26 10.78 -11.55 -1.09
N GLY A 27 10.08 -12.49 -1.72
CA GLY A 27 9.69 -12.41 -3.13
C GLY A 27 8.21 -12.08 -3.33
N LEU A 28 7.66 -12.58 -4.45
CA LEU A 28 6.26 -12.36 -4.81
C LEU A 28 5.32 -13.20 -3.95
N VAL A 29 4.38 -12.53 -3.28
CA VAL A 29 3.29 -13.18 -2.54
C VAL A 29 1.98 -12.89 -3.24
N GLN A 30 1.16 -13.92 -3.42
CA GLN A 30 -0.21 -13.72 -3.83
C GLN A 30 -1.00 -13.19 -2.63
N VAL A 31 -1.53 -11.98 -2.75
CA VAL A 31 -2.41 -11.37 -1.75
C VAL A 31 -3.84 -11.36 -2.25
N MET A 32 -4.79 -11.45 -1.34
CA MET A 32 -6.18 -11.13 -1.62
C MET A 32 -6.36 -9.62 -1.37
N PRO A 33 -6.65 -8.81 -2.40
CA PRO A 33 -6.91 -7.39 -2.20
C PRO A 33 -8.12 -7.21 -1.28
N ASN A 34 -7.99 -6.36 -0.27
CA ASN A 34 -9.11 -5.95 0.57
C ASN A 34 -9.66 -4.64 0.01
N LYS A 35 -10.88 -4.70 -0.53
CA LYS A 35 -11.52 -3.56 -1.20
C LYS A 35 -11.93 -2.50 -0.19
N GLU A 36 -12.45 -2.92 0.95
CA GLU A 36 -12.90 -2.05 2.04
C GLU A 36 -11.72 -1.23 2.58
N LEU A 37 -10.59 -1.88 2.85
CA LEU A 37 -9.37 -1.22 3.28
C LEU A 37 -8.84 -0.24 2.22
N ALA A 38 -8.93 -0.59 0.94
CA ALA A 38 -8.55 0.32 -0.14
C ALA A 38 -9.43 1.59 -0.16
N LEU A 39 -10.74 1.43 0.05
CA LEU A 39 -11.68 2.55 0.14
C LEU A 39 -11.43 3.42 1.38
N GLU A 40 -11.14 2.82 2.54
CA GLU A 40 -10.76 3.55 3.75
C GLU A 40 -9.50 4.41 3.51
N HIS A 41 -8.50 3.86 2.82
CA HIS A 41 -7.30 4.60 2.46
C HIS A 41 -7.58 5.77 1.50
N LEU A 42 -8.47 5.57 0.51
CA LEU A 42 -8.88 6.63 -0.40
C LEU A 42 -9.60 7.75 0.34
N ALA A 43 -10.58 7.42 1.20
CA ALA A 43 -11.30 8.40 1.99
C ALA A 43 -10.36 9.23 2.89
N LYS A 44 -9.35 8.59 3.48
CA LYS A 44 -8.33 9.29 4.28
C LYS A 44 -7.42 10.19 3.44
N ALA A 45 -7.04 9.74 2.24
CA ALA A 45 -6.26 10.55 1.32
C ALA A 45 -7.05 11.79 0.85
N GLU A 46 -8.33 11.63 0.53
CA GLU A 46 -9.25 12.72 0.17
C GLU A 46 -9.41 13.73 1.31
N HIS A 47 -9.60 13.25 2.54
CA HIS A 47 -9.66 14.12 3.72
C HIS A 47 -8.38 14.97 3.87
N ASN A 48 -7.20 14.34 3.77
CA ASN A 48 -5.93 15.04 3.85
C ASN A 48 -5.72 16.01 2.67
N LEU A 49 -6.21 15.68 1.47
CA LEU A 49 -6.16 16.58 0.33
C LEU A 49 -7.01 17.84 0.58
N GLY A 50 -8.19 17.68 1.22
CA GLY A 50 -8.99 18.82 1.67
C GLY A 50 -8.22 19.72 2.63
N ALA A 51 -7.58 19.13 3.65
CA ALA A 51 -6.75 19.88 4.60
C ALA A 51 -5.55 20.56 3.92
N PHE A 52 -4.92 19.90 2.96
CA PHE A 52 -3.82 20.45 2.15
C PHE A 52 -4.27 21.71 1.41
N LEU A 53 -5.41 21.65 0.71
CA LEU A 53 -5.93 22.77 -0.08
C LEU A 53 -6.35 23.94 0.83
N TYR A 54 -6.95 23.66 1.98
CA TYR A 54 -7.29 24.67 2.98
C TYR A 54 -6.05 25.40 3.50
N ASN A 55 -5.02 24.66 3.92
CA ASN A 55 -3.77 25.24 4.45
C ASN A 55 -3.00 26.01 3.37
N LYS A 56 -2.95 25.48 2.14
CA LYS A 56 -2.36 26.17 0.98
C LYS A 56 -3.03 27.52 0.75
N LYS A 57 -4.36 27.57 0.79
CA LYS A 57 -5.14 28.80 0.62
C LYS A 57 -4.90 29.79 1.77
N GLY A 58 -4.67 29.28 2.98
CA GLY A 58 -4.34 30.07 4.17
C GLY A 58 -2.89 30.54 4.26
N GLY A 59 -2.00 30.11 3.35
CA GLY A 59 -0.58 30.47 3.36
C GLY A 59 0.30 29.67 4.32
N PHE A 60 -0.22 28.60 4.93
CA PHE A 60 0.51 27.72 5.86
C PHE A 60 1.29 26.65 5.10
N TYR A 61 2.32 27.06 4.34
CA TYR A 61 3.02 26.18 3.40
C TYR A 61 3.86 25.07 4.07
N ASP A 62 4.42 25.34 5.24
CA ASP A 62 5.11 24.38 6.09
C ASP A 62 4.19 23.21 6.46
N TRP A 63 2.99 23.51 6.96
CA TRP A 63 1.96 22.51 7.27
C TRP A 63 1.44 21.80 6.02
N THR A 64 1.30 22.55 4.93
CA THR A 64 0.84 22.03 3.63
C THR A 64 1.74 20.91 3.11
N ILE A 65 3.08 21.06 3.20
CA ILE A 65 4.01 20.03 2.73
C ILE A 65 3.88 18.74 3.56
N SER A 66 3.78 18.86 4.89
CA SER A 66 3.57 17.70 5.76
C SER A 66 2.27 16.95 5.43
N ILE A 67 1.18 17.68 5.20
CA ILE A 67 -0.10 17.07 4.82
C ILE A 67 0.01 16.42 3.42
N GLY A 68 0.70 17.07 2.48
CA GLY A 68 0.93 16.53 1.14
C GLY A 68 1.66 15.18 1.16
N PHE A 69 2.62 15.01 2.06
CA PHE A 69 3.25 13.71 2.30
C PHE A 69 2.21 12.66 2.71
N TYR A 70 1.30 12.98 3.64
CA TYR A 70 0.27 12.04 4.07
C TYR A 70 -0.80 11.75 3.00
N VAL A 71 -1.09 12.69 2.10
CA VAL A 71 -1.97 12.40 0.94
C VAL A 71 -1.38 11.28 0.08
N MET A 72 -0.07 11.33 -0.19
CA MET A 72 0.62 10.31 -1.00
C MET A 72 0.94 9.04 -0.22
N TYR A 73 1.28 9.18 1.06
CA TYR A 73 1.73 8.09 1.92
C TYR A 73 0.69 7.77 2.99
N GLN A 74 -0.21 6.86 2.66
CA GLN A 74 -1.09 6.22 3.64
C GLN A 74 -0.46 4.91 4.11
N LYS A 75 -0.06 4.88 5.39
CA LYS A 75 0.52 3.66 5.98
C LYS A 75 -0.54 2.56 6.04
N LYS A 76 -0.24 1.42 5.40
CA LYS A 76 -0.95 0.16 5.64
C LYS A 76 -0.61 -0.37 7.03
N THR A 77 -1.61 -0.58 7.87
CA THR A 77 -1.52 -1.47 9.03
C THR A 77 -2.17 -2.81 8.66
N ASN A 78 -1.57 -3.54 7.71
CA ASN A 78 -1.90 -4.95 7.54
C ASN A 78 -0.95 -5.76 8.43
N LYS A 79 -1.48 -6.32 9.50
CA LYS A 79 -0.91 -7.54 10.10
C LYS A 79 -1.15 -8.65 9.09
N TYR A 80 -0.08 -9.09 8.43
CA TYR A 80 -0.04 -10.37 7.73
C TYR A 80 0.12 -11.49 8.76
#